data_AF-A0A1G1JJM4-F1
#
_entry.id   AF-A0A1G1JJM4-F1
#
_cell.length_a   1.000
_cell.length_b   1.000
_cell.length_c   1.000
_cell.angle_alpha   90.00
_cell.angle_beta   90.00
_cell.angle_gamma   90.00
#
_symmetry.space_group_name_H-M   'P 1'
#
loop_
_entity.id
_entity.type
_entity.pdbx_description
1 polymer ?
#
loop_
_entity_poly.entity_id
_entity_poly.type
_entity_poly.pdbx_seq_one_letter_code
_entity_poly.pdbx_strand_id
1 'polypeptide(L)'
;MSEELIQPELQNGRGLVEVAKKKRQIHLLDKLQKGKPLSTAEIRELEQFEGGGALPPGVVRTQAEVASALRVDKRTIERWVSDGMPREPEGYYNLIDIQAWRMVKNEKENDPDEKEKIKWDIKYREYKARLAEFELKKAYGQVINRELVEAGMIARILAVKSALWALPKVVAPVVAGMDPREAEAYLRERIKEIFLQFAEREDAVRDDIKNQEGTQDNLERETETGLGSPAGD
;
A
#
# COMPACT_ATOMS: atom_id res chain seq x y z
N MET A 1 2.00 73.92 55.09
CA MET A 1 1.41 73.36 56.32
C MET A 1 0.01 72.93 55.94
N SER A 2 -0.30 71.67 55.62
CA SER A 2 0.33 70.41 55.99
C SER A 2 -0.16 69.36 55.00
N GLU A 3 0.63 68.30 54.85
CA GLU A 3 0.31 67.09 54.10
C GLU A 3 -1.09 66.53 54.40
N GLU A 4 -1.73 65.95 53.40
CA GLU A 4 -2.25 64.60 53.59
C GLU A 4 -2.05 63.79 52.30
N LEU A 5 -1.15 62.82 52.42
CA LEU A 5 -0.87 61.73 51.49
C LEU A 5 -2.17 61.09 51.00
N ILE A 6 -2.24 60.68 49.73
CA ILE A 6 -2.72 59.34 49.33
C ILE A 6 -2.28 59.04 47.88
N GLN A 7 -1.31 58.12 47.81
CA GLN A 7 -0.85 57.21 46.76
C GLN A 7 -0.22 57.75 45.45
N PRO A 8 1.09 57.47 45.21
CA PRO A 8 1.86 58.00 44.08
C PRO A 8 1.54 57.38 42.70
N GLU A 9 0.57 56.47 42.59
CA GLU A 9 0.20 55.84 41.31
C GLU A 9 -0.70 56.71 40.40
N LEU A 10 -1.16 57.88 40.88
CA LEU A 10 -2.08 58.75 40.15
C LEU A 10 -1.41 59.78 39.23
N GLN A 11 -0.08 59.80 39.11
CA GLN A 11 0.61 60.74 38.22
C GLN A 11 0.92 60.20 36.82
N ASN A 12 0.61 58.92 36.54
CA ASN A 12 0.80 58.33 35.22
C ASN A 12 -0.56 57.93 34.63
N GLY A 13 -0.89 58.40 33.42
CA GLY A 13 -2.22 58.20 32.81
C GLY A 13 -2.68 56.75 32.69
N ARG A 14 -1.74 55.78 32.67
CA ARG A 14 -2.05 54.34 32.74
C ARG A 14 -2.58 53.89 34.11
N GLY A 15 -2.02 54.38 35.21
CA GLY A 15 -2.44 54.00 36.57
C GLY A 15 -3.84 54.49 36.91
N LEU A 16 -4.20 55.70 36.45
CA LEU A 16 -5.53 56.29 36.65
C LEU A 16 -6.64 55.49 35.95
N VAL A 17 -6.33 54.96 34.76
CA VAL A 17 -7.23 54.10 33.99
C VAL A 17 -7.44 52.76 34.68
N GLU A 18 -6.40 52.16 35.27
CA GLU A 18 -6.53 50.91 36.02
C GLU A 18 -7.34 51.05 37.32
N VAL A 19 -7.14 52.15 38.04
CA VAL A 19 -7.91 52.45 39.27
C VAL A 19 -9.39 52.69 38.93
N ALA A 20 -9.69 53.36 37.82
CA ALA A 20 -11.07 53.55 37.34
C ALA A 20 -11.73 52.22 36.93
N LYS A 21 -10.98 51.33 36.27
CA LYS A 21 -11.44 50.00 35.86
C LYS A 21 -11.77 49.09 37.05
N LYS A 22 -10.90 49.03 38.06
CA LYS A 22 -11.14 48.25 39.29
C LYS A 22 -12.37 48.74 40.06
N LYS A 23 -12.59 50.06 40.13
CA LYS A 23 -13.78 50.64 40.75
C LYS A 23 -15.07 50.33 39.98
N ARG A 24 -15.02 50.30 38.64
CA ARG A 24 -16.16 49.92 37.79
C ARG A 24 -16.55 48.45 37.98
N GLN A 25 -15.59 47.55 38.13
CA GLN A 25 -15.83 46.13 38.38
C GLN A 25 -16.49 45.86 39.74
N ILE A 26 -16.01 46.52 40.79
CA ILE A 26 -16.61 46.43 42.14
C ILE A 26 -18.07 46.91 42.11
N HIS A 27 -18.36 47.96 41.33
CA HIS A 27 -19.73 48.48 41.17
C HIS A 27 -20.67 47.50 40.44
N LEU A 28 -20.18 46.77 39.43
CA LEU A 28 -20.98 45.77 38.73
C LEU A 28 -21.25 44.52 39.58
N LEU A 29 -20.28 44.11 40.40
CA LEU A 29 -20.44 43.01 41.37
C LEU A 29 -21.44 43.37 42.48
N ASP A 30 -21.38 44.59 43.03
CA ASP A 30 -22.36 45.08 44.02
C ASP A 30 -23.79 45.15 43.44
N LYS A 31 -23.92 45.47 42.14
CA LYS A 31 -25.20 45.52 41.41
C LYS A 31 -25.82 44.12 41.21
N LEU A 32 -24.97 43.13 40.92
CA LEU A 32 -25.34 41.71 40.85
C LEU A 32 -25.74 41.14 42.22
N GLN A 33 -24.98 41.45 43.27
CA GLN A 33 -25.25 40.96 44.63
C GLN A 33 -26.57 41.52 45.21
N LYS A 34 -27.01 42.69 44.73
CA LYS A 34 -28.30 43.31 45.05
C LYS A 34 -29.45 42.83 44.15
N GLY A 35 -29.24 41.81 43.32
CA GLY A 35 -30.27 41.15 42.51
C GLY A 35 -30.81 41.98 41.34
N LYS A 36 -30.09 43.03 40.92
CA LYS A 36 -30.49 43.85 39.76
C LYS A 36 -29.82 43.33 38.49
N PRO A 37 -30.57 43.20 37.38
CA PRO A 37 -30.01 42.72 36.12
C PRO A 37 -29.04 43.75 35.53
N LEU A 38 -27.93 43.26 34.95
CA LEU A 38 -26.97 44.10 34.24
C LEU A 38 -27.51 44.48 32.86
N SER A 39 -27.14 45.68 32.41
CA SER A 39 -27.47 46.16 31.06
C SER A 39 -26.64 45.43 30.00
N THR A 40 -27.19 45.28 28.79
CA THR A 40 -26.51 44.68 27.63
C THR A 40 -25.16 45.33 27.33
N ALA A 41 -25.01 46.64 27.56
CA ALA A 41 -23.73 47.33 27.41
C ALA A 41 -22.70 46.96 28.50
N GLU A 42 -23.18 46.68 29.72
CA GLU A 42 -22.36 46.27 30.87
C GLU A 42 -21.93 44.79 30.77
N ILE A 43 -22.78 43.95 30.17
CA ILE A 43 -22.47 42.55 29.84
C ILE A 43 -21.38 42.49 28.77
N ARG A 44 -21.51 43.29 27.71
CA ARG A 44 -20.52 43.37 26.63
C ARG A 44 -19.17 43.91 27.09
N GLU A 45 -19.17 44.83 28.05
CA GLU A 45 -17.97 45.36 28.69
C GLU A 45 -17.27 44.29 29.54
N LEU A 46 -18.03 43.42 30.22
CA LEU A 46 -17.50 42.24 30.93
C LEU A 46 -16.91 41.20 29.95
N GLU A 47 -17.63 40.87 28.88
CA GLU A 47 -17.19 39.92 27.85
C GLU A 47 -15.89 40.33 27.14
N GLN A 48 -15.69 41.63 26.91
CA GLN A 48 -14.44 42.16 26.33
C GLN A 48 -13.26 42.15 27.32
N PHE A 49 -13.54 42.25 28.62
CA PHE A 49 -12.54 42.17 29.68
C PHE A 49 -12.14 40.72 29.96
N GLU A 50 -13.10 39.79 29.83
CA GLU A 50 -12.90 38.34 29.75
C GLU A 50 -12.43 37.92 28.35
N GLY A 51 -11.43 38.61 27.79
CA GLY A 51 -10.69 38.19 26.59
C GLY A 51 -9.90 36.90 26.81
N GLY A 52 -10.60 35.83 27.16
CA GLY A 52 -10.15 34.51 27.57
C GLY A 52 -11.30 33.52 27.79
N GLY A 53 -12.50 33.74 27.22
CA GLY A 53 -13.59 32.77 27.24
C GLY A 53 -13.26 31.55 26.36
N ALA A 54 -12.74 30.49 26.98
CA ALA A 54 -12.42 29.23 26.31
C ALA A 54 -13.68 28.65 25.64
N LEU A 55 -13.61 28.44 24.32
CA LEU A 55 -14.61 27.63 23.63
C LEU A 55 -14.62 26.22 24.25
N PRO A 56 -15.76 25.51 24.19
CA PRO A 56 -15.78 24.10 24.56
C PRO A 56 -14.65 23.34 23.83
N PRO A 57 -13.98 22.38 24.48
CA PRO A 57 -12.92 21.61 23.85
C PRO A 57 -13.41 20.99 22.53
N GLY A 58 -12.70 21.27 21.43
CA GLY A 58 -13.06 20.78 20.10
C GLY A 58 -13.96 21.71 19.27
N VAL A 59 -14.30 22.91 19.76
CA VAL A 59 -15.04 23.94 18.98
C VAL A 59 -14.09 25.06 18.56
N VAL A 60 -14.14 25.43 17.28
CA VAL A 60 -13.29 26.47 16.67
C VAL A 60 -14.13 27.50 15.91
N ARG A 61 -13.57 28.70 15.71
CA ARG A 61 -14.33 29.85 15.16
C ARG A 61 -14.18 29.98 13.65
N THR A 62 -13.03 29.59 13.12
CA THR A 62 -12.68 29.85 11.71
C THR A 62 -12.40 28.57 10.94
N GLN A 63 -12.66 28.60 9.63
CA GLN A 63 -12.31 27.50 8.72
C GLN A 63 -10.79 27.25 8.67
N ALA A 64 -9.98 28.29 8.92
CA ALA A 64 -8.52 28.17 9.02
C ALA A 64 -8.09 27.38 10.27
N GLU A 65 -8.79 27.56 11.39
CA GLU A 65 -8.59 26.76 12.60
C GLU A 65 -9.04 25.31 12.39
N VAL A 66 -10.16 25.08 11.69
CA VAL A 66 -10.59 23.72 11.30
C VAL A 66 -9.53 23.04 10.43
N ALA A 67 -9.04 23.73 9.40
CA ALA A 67 -8.00 23.25 8.50
C ALA A 67 -6.73 22.88 9.25
N SER A 68 -6.30 23.74 10.18
CA SER A 68 -5.12 23.53 11.01
C SER A 68 -5.29 22.35 11.98
N ALA A 69 -6.45 22.24 12.64
CA ALA A 69 -6.76 21.17 13.58
C ALA A 69 -6.83 19.80 12.90
N LEU A 70 -7.40 19.74 11.69
CA LEU A 70 -7.55 18.51 10.91
C LEU A 70 -6.39 18.24 9.95
N ARG A 71 -5.38 19.12 9.91
CA ARG A 71 -4.19 19.05 9.03
C ARG A 71 -4.53 18.92 7.54
N VAL A 72 -5.51 19.69 7.08
CA VAL A 72 -5.93 19.74 5.68
C VAL A 72 -5.79 21.16 5.13
N ASP A 73 -5.72 21.28 3.81
CA ASP A 73 -5.66 22.59 3.17
C ASP A 73 -6.99 23.35 3.29
N LYS A 74 -6.94 24.68 3.36
CA LYS A 74 -8.14 25.54 3.46
C LYS A 74 -9.12 25.31 2.30
N ARG A 75 -8.62 25.05 1.08
CA ARG A 75 -9.44 24.73 -0.10
C ARG A 75 -10.25 23.46 0.09
N THR A 76 -9.72 22.52 0.87
CA THR A 76 -10.43 21.27 1.22
C THR A 76 -11.63 21.56 2.12
N ILE A 77 -11.47 22.46 3.10
CA ILE A 77 -12.57 22.90 3.97
C ILE A 77 -13.63 23.67 3.16
N GLU A 78 -13.24 24.55 2.24
CA GLU A 78 -14.17 25.28 1.37
C GLU A 78 -15.03 24.34 0.51
N ARG A 79 -14.41 23.27 -0.01
CA ARG A 79 -15.13 22.21 -0.70
C ARG A 79 -16.11 21.50 0.25
N TRP A 80 -15.68 21.14 1.46
CA TRP A 80 -16.56 20.46 2.42
C TRP A 80 -17.76 21.31 2.82
N VAL A 81 -17.61 22.63 2.95
CA VAL A 81 -18.72 23.56 3.18
C VAL A 81 -19.74 23.48 2.04
N SER A 82 -19.28 23.45 0.80
CA SER A 82 -20.15 23.29 -0.38
C SER A 82 -20.86 21.93 -0.39
N ASP A 83 -20.21 20.90 0.14
CA ASP A 83 -20.72 19.55 0.24
C ASP A 83 -21.62 19.31 1.48
N GLY A 84 -21.89 20.35 2.30
CA GLY A 84 -22.78 20.27 3.45
C GLY A 84 -22.12 19.94 4.79
N MET A 85 -20.88 20.38 5.01
CA MET A 85 -20.19 20.25 6.30
C MET A 85 -21.00 20.87 7.46
N PRO A 86 -21.14 20.19 8.60
CA PRO A 86 -21.85 20.71 9.77
C PRO A 86 -21.28 22.05 10.25
N ARG A 87 -22.18 23.00 10.53
CA ARG A 87 -21.88 24.32 11.09
C ARG A 87 -22.93 24.68 12.12
N GLU A 88 -22.51 25.21 13.26
CA GLU A 88 -23.46 25.65 14.29
C GLU A 88 -24.19 26.94 13.86
N PRO A 89 -25.41 27.20 14.37
CA PRO A 89 -26.20 28.39 14.03
C PRO A 89 -25.48 29.72 14.31
N GLU A 90 -24.61 29.75 15.33
CA GLU A 90 -23.80 30.90 15.71
C GLU A 90 -22.52 31.05 14.85
N GLY A 91 -22.29 30.11 13.92
CA GLY A 91 -21.24 30.17 12.94
C GLY A 91 -19.95 29.45 13.32
N TYR A 92 -19.90 28.79 14.49
CA TYR A 92 -18.80 27.96 14.98
C TYR A 92 -18.74 26.58 14.31
N TYR A 93 -17.59 25.92 14.48
CA TYR A 93 -17.31 24.61 13.93
C TYR A 93 -16.93 23.64 15.04
N ASN A 94 -17.71 22.57 15.19
CA ASN A 94 -17.39 21.47 16.07
C ASN A 94 -16.57 20.42 15.30
N LEU A 95 -15.33 20.20 15.73
CA LEU A 95 -14.39 19.29 15.07
C LEU A 95 -14.86 17.83 15.13
N ILE A 96 -15.57 17.43 16.19
CA ILE A 96 -16.09 16.07 16.36
C ILE A 96 -17.18 15.79 15.34
N ASP A 97 -18.12 16.72 15.18
CA ASP A 97 -19.24 16.59 14.24
C ASP A 97 -18.75 16.57 12.78
N ILE A 98 -17.76 17.41 12.47
CA ILE A 98 -17.11 17.43 11.14
C ILE A 98 -16.41 16.10 10.87
N GLN A 99 -15.72 15.53 11.86
CA GLN A 99 -15.06 14.24 11.72
C GLN A 99 -16.07 13.10 11.52
N ALA A 100 -17.16 13.08 12.28
CA ALA A 100 -18.23 12.09 12.16
C ALA A 100 -18.91 12.18 10.78
N TRP A 101 -19.24 13.39 10.33
CA TRP A 101 -19.80 13.62 8.99
C TRP A 101 -18.86 13.11 7.88
N ARG A 102 -17.56 13.33 8.02
CA ARG A 102 -16.56 12.86 7.05
C ARG A 102 -16.47 11.33 7.00
N MET A 103 -16.55 10.65 8.14
CA MET A 103 -16.55 9.19 8.16
C MET A 103 -17.74 8.61 7.40
N VAL A 104 -18.95 9.13 7.66
CA VAL A 104 -20.17 8.71 6.96
C VAL A 104 -20.12 9.05 5.47
N LYS A 105 -19.58 10.22 5.11
CA LYS A 105 -19.44 10.62 3.71
C LYS A 105 -18.44 9.74 2.96
N ASN A 106 -17.27 9.46 3.55
CA ASN A 106 -16.28 8.57 2.95
C ASN A 106 -16.83 7.15 2.81
N GLU A 107 -17.66 6.66 3.73
CA GLU A 107 -18.32 5.36 3.59
C GLU A 107 -19.34 5.35 2.44
N LYS A 108 -20.06 6.46 2.21
CA LYS A 108 -21.02 6.61 1.10
C LYS A 108 -20.36 6.85 -0.26
N GLU A 109 -19.24 7.58 -0.32
CA GLU A 109 -18.41 7.74 -1.54
C GLU A 109 -17.65 6.46 -1.88
N ASN A 110 -17.47 5.54 -0.92
CA ASN A 110 -16.98 4.20 -1.17
C ASN A 110 -18.11 3.33 -1.76
N ASP A 111 -18.53 3.66 -2.98
CA ASP A 111 -19.53 2.87 -3.72
C ASP A 111 -19.02 1.42 -3.85
N PRO A 112 -19.76 0.40 -3.37
CA PRO A 112 -19.38 -0.99 -3.55
C PRO A 112 -19.12 -1.34 -5.02
N ASP A 113 -19.81 -0.70 -5.96
CA ASP A 113 -19.63 -0.91 -7.40
C ASP A 113 -18.29 -0.36 -7.91
N GLU A 114 -17.82 0.77 -7.36
CA GLU A 114 -16.52 1.35 -7.69
C GLU A 114 -15.36 0.51 -7.14
N LYS A 115 -15.50 -0.05 -5.94
CA LYS A 115 -14.53 -1.00 -5.37
C LYS A 115 -14.42 -2.26 -6.19
N GLU A 116 -15.56 -2.80 -6.64
CA GLU A 116 -15.58 -3.97 -7.49
C GLU A 116 -14.92 -3.69 -8.85
N LYS A 117 -15.22 -2.54 -9.46
CA LYS A 117 -14.58 -2.10 -10.70
C LYS A 117 -13.06 -1.95 -10.56
N ILE A 118 -12.58 -1.30 -9.52
CA ILE A 118 -11.13 -1.17 -9.25
C ILE A 118 -10.48 -2.54 -9.09
N LYS A 119 -11.12 -3.47 -8.37
CA LYS A 119 -10.63 -4.84 -8.19
C LYS A 119 -10.49 -5.59 -9.52
N TRP A 120 -11.48 -5.46 -10.40
CA TRP A 120 -11.44 -6.09 -11.72
C TRP A 120 -10.41 -5.44 -12.64
N ASP A 121 -10.26 -4.12 -12.60
CA ASP A 121 -9.22 -3.39 -13.35
C ASP A 121 -7.81 -3.81 -12.91
N ILE A 122 -7.57 -3.97 -11.62
CA ILE A 122 -6.29 -4.47 -11.08
C ILE A 122 -6.03 -5.88 -11.60
N LYS A 123 -7.00 -6.80 -11.47
CA LYS A 123 -6.86 -8.18 -11.96
C LYS A 123 -6.61 -8.23 -13.47
N TYR A 124 -7.30 -7.40 -14.25
CA TYR A 124 -7.11 -7.33 -15.69
C TYR A 124 -5.66 -6.94 -16.04
N ARG A 125 -5.12 -5.91 -15.35
CA ARG A 125 -3.71 -5.51 -15.52
C ARG A 125 -2.74 -6.61 -15.11
N GLU A 126 -3.02 -7.32 -14.01
CA GLU A 126 -2.21 -8.47 -13.59
C GLU A 126 -2.19 -9.59 -14.64
N TYR A 127 -3.36 -9.96 -15.19
CA TYR A 127 -3.42 -10.97 -16.25
C TYR A 127 -2.71 -10.53 -17.52
N LYS A 128 -2.84 -9.26 -17.90
CA LYS A 128 -2.11 -8.70 -19.05
C LYS A 128 -0.59 -8.74 -18.83
N ALA A 129 -0.12 -8.39 -17.63
CA ALA A 129 1.28 -8.47 -17.28
C ALA A 129 1.81 -9.92 -17.32
N ARG A 130 1.05 -10.87 -16.79
CA ARG A 130 1.40 -12.31 -16.86
C ARG A 130 1.43 -12.84 -18.28
N LEU A 131 0.52 -12.39 -19.14
CA LEU A 131 0.53 -12.77 -20.56
C LEU A 131 1.78 -12.24 -21.25
N ALA A 132 2.16 -10.98 -21.01
CA ALA A 132 3.38 -10.39 -21.54
C ALA A 132 4.64 -11.11 -21.02
N GLU A 133 4.67 -11.48 -19.74
CA GLU A 133 5.76 -12.29 -19.16
C GLU A 133 5.83 -13.67 -19.83
N PHE A 134 4.69 -14.30 -20.09
CA PHE A 134 4.64 -15.60 -20.76
C PHE A 134 5.08 -15.51 -22.23
N GLU A 135 4.67 -14.46 -22.95
CA GLU A 135 5.12 -14.20 -24.33
C GLU A 135 6.63 -13.96 -24.38
N LEU A 136 7.16 -13.23 -23.40
CA LEU A 136 8.59 -13.03 -23.22
C LEU A 136 9.28 -14.38 -23.03
N LYS A 137 8.84 -15.20 -22.07
CA LYS A 137 9.39 -16.56 -21.86
C LYS A 137 9.34 -17.41 -23.12
N LYS A 138 8.26 -17.29 -23.93
CA LYS A 138 8.13 -18.00 -25.20
C LYS A 138 9.15 -17.50 -26.23
N ALA A 139 9.39 -16.19 -26.32
CA ALA A 139 10.40 -15.60 -27.20
C ALA A 139 11.82 -16.05 -26.80
N TYR A 140 12.09 -16.14 -25.51
CA TYR A 140 13.33 -16.69 -24.96
C TYR A 140 13.37 -18.23 -24.95
N GLY A 141 12.40 -18.93 -25.55
CA GLY A 141 12.44 -20.40 -25.63
C GLY A 141 12.37 -21.13 -24.28
N GLN A 142 12.04 -20.44 -23.19
CA GLN A 142 11.93 -21.01 -21.83
C GLN A 142 10.63 -21.80 -21.61
N VAL A 143 9.85 -22.00 -22.67
CA VAL A 143 8.56 -22.68 -22.63
C VAL A 143 8.56 -23.80 -23.64
N ILE A 144 8.28 -25.01 -23.17
CA ILE A 144 8.20 -26.20 -24.03
C ILE A 144 6.74 -26.56 -24.23
N ASN A 145 6.37 -26.93 -25.46
CA ASN A 145 5.02 -27.40 -25.75
C ASN A 145 4.74 -28.69 -24.98
N ARG A 146 3.65 -28.69 -24.21
CA ARG A 146 3.20 -29.83 -23.43
C ARG A 146 3.04 -31.12 -24.26
N GLU A 147 2.49 -31.02 -25.47
CA GLU A 147 2.28 -32.16 -26.36
C GLU A 147 3.62 -32.80 -26.76
N LEU A 148 4.66 -31.98 -26.98
CA LEU A 148 6.01 -32.49 -27.28
C LEU A 148 6.63 -33.21 -26.08
N VAL A 149 6.43 -32.66 -24.86
CA VAL A 149 6.89 -33.31 -23.62
C VAL A 149 6.20 -34.66 -23.45
N GLU A 150 4.87 -34.71 -23.59
CA GLU A 150 4.07 -35.93 -23.46
C GLU A 150 4.48 -36.98 -24.52
N ALA A 151 4.63 -36.58 -25.78
CA ALA A 151 5.09 -37.46 -26.85
C ALA A 151 6.50 -38.02 -26.56
N GLY A 152 7.43 -37.17 -26.08
CA GLY A 152 8.77 -37.57 -25.70
C GLY A 152 8.80 -38.51 -24.49
N MET A 153 7.89 -38.35 -23.53
CA MET A 153 7.73 -39.28 -22.40
C MET A 153 7.19 -40.64 -22.87
N ILE A 154 6.14 -40.65 -23.70
CA ILE A 154 5.55 -41.88 -24.25
C ILE A 154 6.60 -42.65 -25.07
N ALA A 155 7.35 -41.96 -25.94
CA ALA A 155 8.42 -42.56 -26.73
C ALA A 155 9.50 -43.22 -25.85
N ARG A 156 9.90 -42.56 -24.75
CA ARG A 156 10.84 -43.11 -23.76
C ARG A 156 10.32 -44.38 -23.11
N ILE A 157 9.08 -44.38 -22.62
CA ILE A 157 8.45 -45.55 -21.98
C ILE A 157 8.34 -46.72 -22.96
N LEU A 158 7.91 -46.45 -24.21
CA LEU A 158 7.79 -47.48 -25.23
C LEU A 158 9.14 -48.09 -25.61
N ALA A 159 10.20 -47.29 -25.66
CA ALA A 159 11.54 -47.79 -25.90
C ALA A 159 12.02 -48.73 -24.77
N VAL A 160 11.79 -48.38 -23.49
CA VAL A 160 12.10 -49.26 -22.33
C VAL A 160 11.34 -50.57 -22.45
N LYS A 161 10.04 -50.49 -22.68
CA LYS A 161 9.17 -51.65 -22.82
C LYS A 161 9.66 -52.58 -23.92
N SER A 162 9.99 -52.04 -25.09
CA SER A 162 10.53 -52.82 -26.21
C SER A 162 11.87 -53.48 -25.89
N ALA A 163 12.78 -52.76 -25.23
CA ALA A 163 14.08 -53.30 -24.83
C ALA A 163 13.95 -54.47 -23.84
N LEU A 164 13.09 -54.32 -22.83
CA LEU A 164 12.83 -55.38 -21.85
C LEU A 164 12.13 -56.59 -22.49
N TRP A 165 11.19 -56.37 -23.41
CA TRP A 165 10.52 -57.46 -24.13
C TRP A 165 11.47 -58.21 -25.09
N ALA A 166 12.44 -57.52 -25.67
CA ALA A 166 13.46 -58.15 -26.51
C ALA A 166 14.50 -58.94 -25.69
N LEU A 167 14.66 -58.61 -24.39
CA LEU A 167 15.70 -59.16 -23.53
C LEU A 167 15.71 -60.71 -23.49
N PRO A 168 14.60 -61.43 -23.28
CA PRO A 168 14.63 -62.89 -23.23
C PRO A 168 15.11 -63.52 -24.53
N LYS A 169 14.69 -62.96 -25.68
CA LYS A 169 15.10 -63.47 -27.00
C LYS A 169 16.60 -63.33 -27.22
N VAL A 170 17.21 -62.28 -26.70
CA VAL A 170 18.65 -61.99 -26.83
C VAL A 170 19.46 -62.79 -25.82
N VAL A 171 18.98 -62.91 -24.58
CA VAL A 171 19.75 -63.50 -23.48
C VAL A 171 19.63 -65.03 -23.44
N ALA A 172 18.46 -65.60 -23.76
CA ALA A 172 18.23 -67.05 -23.71
C ALA A 172 19.28 -67.92 -24.43
N PRO A 173 19.73 -67.62 -25.67
CA PRO A 173 20.76 -68.42 -26.32
C PRO A 173 22.14 -68.29 -25.69
N VAL A 174 22.41 -67.18 -24.99
CA VAL A 174 23.71 -66.91 -24.36
C VAL A 174 23.82 -67.61 -23.01
N VAL A 175 22.75 -67.56 -22.20
CA VAL A 175 22.74 -68.22 -20.88
C VAL A 175 22.53 -69.73 -20.96
N ALA A 176 22.23 -70.25 -22.16
CA ALA A 176 22.12 -71.68 -22.40
C ALA A 176 23.48 -72.37 -22.17
N GLY A 177 23.61 -73.08 -21.05
CA GLY A 177 24.84 -73.79 -20.67
C GLY A 177 25.72 -73.04 -19.67
N MET A 178 25.34 -71.85 -19.22
CA MET A 178 26.01 -71.14 -18.12
C MET A 178 25.62 -71.72 -16.76
N ASP A 179 26.52 -71.62 -15.77
CA ASP A 179 26.18 -71.85 -14.36
C ASP A 179 25.18 -70.77 -13.88
N PRO A 180 24.25 -71.07 -12.94
CA PRO A 180 23.28 -70.10 -12.45
C PRO A 180 23.88 -68.76 -12.00
N ARG A 181 25.09 -68.74 -11.40
CA ARG A 181 25.74 -67.48 -10.97
C ARG A 181 26.21 -66.65 -12.15
N GLU A 182 26.79 -67.29 -13.16
CA GLU A 182 27.25 -66.62 -14.38
C GLU A 182 26.06 -66.07 -15.18
N ALA A 183 24.98 -66.85 -15.27
CA ALA A 183 23.74 -66.43 -15.91
C ALA A 183 23.09 -65.23 -15.20
N GLU A 184 23.04 -65.22 -13.86
CA GLU A 184 22.53 -64.08 -13.08
C GLU A 184 23.38 -62.82 -13.32
N ALA A 185 24.71 -62.95 -13.25
CA ALA A 185 25.62 -61.83 -13.47
C ALA A 185 25.43 -61.21 -14.86
N TYR A 186 25.33 -62.05 -15.90
CA TYR A 186 25.11 -61.61 -17.27
C TYR A 186 23.74 -60.93 -17.45
N LEU A 187 22.68 -61.50 -16.89
CA LEU A 187 21.34 -60.90 -16.91
C LEU A 187 21.32 -59.53 -16.23
N ARG A 188 21.97 -59.41 -15.07
CA ARG A 188 22.04 -58.17 -14.31
C ARG A 188 22.77 -57.08 -15.08
N GLU A 189 23.90 -57.41 -15.72
CA GLU A 189 24.63 -56.44 -16.54
C GLU A 189 23.79 -56.00 -17.75
N ARG A 190 23.10 -56.94 -18.41
CA ARG A 190 22.27 -56.60 -19.56
C ARG A 190 21.07 -55.71 -19.20
N ILE A 191 20.45 -55.94 -18.04
CA ILE A 191 19.39 -55.07 -17.52
C ILE A 191 19.95 -53.68 -17.17
N LYS A 192 21.15 -53.61 -16.60
CA LYS A 192 21.82 -52.35 -16.27
C LYS A 192 22.17 -51.55 -17.51
N GLU A 193 22.64 -52.18 -18.59
CA GLU A 193 22.88 -51.53 -19.89
C GLU A 193 21.59 -50.91 -20.44
N ILE A 194 20.47 -51.63 -20.35
CA ILE A 194 19.16 -51.09 -20.73
C ILE A 194 18.88 -49.81 -19.94
N PHE A 195 19.01 -49.84 -18.61
CA PHE A 195 18.79 -48.64 -17.78
C PHE A 195 19.76 -47.48 -18.11
N LEU A 196 21.04 -47.77 -18.35
CA LEU A 196 22.04 -46.75 -18.71
C LEU A 196 21.71 -46.10 -20.05
N GLN A 197 21.30 -46.85 -21.07
CA GLN A 197 20.88 -46.28 -22.35
C GLN A 197 19.68 -45.34 -22.22
N PHE A 198 18.83 -45.54 -21.21
CA PHE A 198 17.73 -44.62 -20.92
C PHE A 198 18.16 -43.39 -20.14
N ALA A 199 19.15 -43.54 -19.24
CA ALA A 199 19.72 -42.43 -18.47
C ALA A 199 20.64 -41.53 -19.33
N GLU A 200 21.50 -42.09 -20.17
CA GLU A 200 22.40 -41.33 -21.05
C GLU A 200 21.62 -40.49 -22.08
N ARG A 201 20.47 -40.98 -22.54
CA ARG A 201 19.54 -40.18 -23.36
C ARG A 201 18.93 -39.02 -22.60
N GLU A 202 18.85 -39.08 -21.28
CA GLU A 202 18.37 -37.99 -20.44
C GLU A 202 19.48 -36.93 -20.24
N ASP A 203 20.73 -37.37 -20.04
CA ASP A 203 21.89 -36.48 -19.89
C ASP A 203 22.24 -35.74 -21.19
N ALA A 204 22.19 -36.41 -22.34
CA ALA A 204 22.42 -35.75 -23.64
C ALA A 204 21.41 -34.63 -23.91
N VAL A 205 20.12 -34.89 -23.62
CA VAL A 205 19.06 -33.86 -23.75
C VAL A 205 19.28 -32.72 -22.75
N ARG A 206 19.75 -33.03 -21.53
CA ARG A 206 20.03 -32.03 -20.50
C ARG A 206 21.20 -31.13 -20.87
N ASP A 207 22.24 -31.67 -21.49
CA ASP A 207 23.40 -30.90 -21.92
C ASP A 207 23.09 -30.06 -23.17
N ASP A 208 22.25 -30.55 -24.09
CA ASP A 208 21.71 -29.74 -25.18
C ASP A 208 20.90 -28.53 -24.67
N ILE A 209 20.10 -28.72 -23.62
CA ILE A 209 19.34 -27.62 -22.99
C ILE A 209 20.27 -26.57 -22.35
N LYS A 210 21.28 -26.99 -21.57
CA LYS A 210 22.24 -26.06 -20.95
C LYS A 210 23.03 -25.25 -21.98
N ASN A 211 23.38 -25.88 -23.12
CA ASN A 211 24.12 -25.21 -24.19
C ASN A 211 23.27 -24.15 -24.91
N GLN A 212 21.94 -24.37 -24.99
CA GLN A 212 21.01 -23.35 -25.50
C GLN A 212 20.82 -22.18 -24.51
N GLU A 213 20.73 -22.45 -23.21
CA GLU A 213 20.64 -21.41 -22.16
C GLU A 213 21.92 -20.55 -22.09
N GLY A 214 23.10 -21.14 -22.21
CA GLY A 214 24.38 -20.40 -22.23
C GLY A 214 24.57 -19.51 -23.46
N THR A 215 23.85 -19.79 -24.57
CA THR A 215 23.85 -18.94 -25.76
C THR A 215 22.91 -17.73 -25.60
N GLN A 216 21.83 -17.88 -24.82
CA GLN A 216 20.86 -16.81 -24.53
C GLN A 216 21.41 -15.76 -23.56
N ASP A 217 22.17 -16.19 -22.54
CA ASP A 217 22.83 -15.30 -21.57
C ASP A 217 23.86 -14.36 -22.24
N ASN A 218 24.37 -14.73 -23.41
CA ASN A 218 25.26 -13.89 -24.23
C ASN A 218 24.50 -12.86 -25.08
N LEU A 219 23.31 -13.19 -25.61
CA LEU A 219 22.48 -12.23 -26.36
C LEU A 219 21.89 -11.13 -25.46
N GLU A 220 21.57 -11.44 -24.21
CA GLU A 220 21.08 -10.44 -23.24
C GLU A 220 22.16 -9.41 -22.90
N ARG A 221 23.43 -9.82 -22.79
CA ARG A 221 24.56 -8.91 -22.54
C ARG A 221 24.90 -8.02 -23.74
N GLU A 222 24.71 -8.50 -24.97
CA GLU A 222 24.93 -7.73 -26.19
C GLU A 222 23.82 -6.69 -26.45
N THR A 223 22.58 -6.98 -26.02
CA THR A 223 21.47 -6.03 -26.17
C THR A 223 21.46 -4.93 -25.10
N GLU A 224 21.97 -5.21 -23.89
CA GLU A 224 22.17 -4.18 -22.85
C GLU A 224 23.34 -3.23 -23.13
N THR A 225 24.35 -3.66 -23.89
CA THR A 225 25.52 -2.83 -24.23
C THR A 225 25.31 -1.96 -25.48
N GLY A 226 24.26 -2.21 -26.29
CA GLY A 226 23.96 -1.49 -27.53
C GLY A 226 23.07 -0.24 -27.42
N LEU A 227 22.51 0.07 -26.24
CA LEU A 227 21.59 1.20 -26.04
C LEU A 227 22.26 2.50 -25.54
N GLY A 228 23.59 2.57 -25.58
CA GLY A 228 24.37 3.74 -25.22
C GLY A 228 24.46 4.80 -26.34
N SER A 229 23.63 5.85 -26.21
CA SER A 229 23.80 7.20 -26.78
C SER A 229 23.37 7.45 -28.24
N PRO A 230 22.22 8.14 -28.47
CA PRO A 230 22.11 9.04 -29.61
C PRO A 230 22.79 10.36 -29.23
N ALA A 231 23.99 10.59 -29.78
CA ALA A 231 24.58 11.92 -29.83
C ALA A 231 23.65 12.83 -30.66
N GLY A 232 23.09 13.85 -30.01
CA GLY A 232 22.41 14.95 -30.67
C GLY A 232 23.40 16.10 -30.89
N ASP A 233 23.71 16.35 -32.17
CA ASP A 233 24.19 17.63 -32.70
C ASP A 233 23.07 18.70 -32.65
#